data_AF-A0A6L5F6N1-F1
#
_entry.id   AF-A0A6L5F6N1-F1
#
_cell.length_a   1.000
_cell.length_b   1.000
_cell.length_c   1.000
_cell.angle_alpha   90.00
_cell.angle_beta   90.00
_cell.angle_gamma   90.00
#
_symmetry.space_group_name_H-M   'P 1'
#
loop_
_entity.id
_entity.type
_entity.pdbx_description
1 polymer ?
#
loop_
_entity_poly.entity_id
_entity_poly.type
_entity_poly.pdbx_seq_one_letter_code
_entity_poly.pdbx_strand_id
1 'polypeptide(L)'
;MSGRIPMRVEAVTKKGLMELVEEAVASGWSAAAACSYLELPPRRLQRWRRRLSSGDGLEDRTPGGNPGSWAHPRRGRRDRGGV
;
A
#
# COMPACT_ATOMS: atom_id res chain seq x y z
N MET A 1 -3.40 22.33 -8.32
CA MET A 1 -3.73 21.04 -7.67
C MET A 1 -2.76 20.03 -8.24
N SER A 2 -1.60 19.83 -7.60
CA SER A 2 -0.55 18.98 -8.14
C SER A 2 -0.08 18.09 -7.01
N GLY A 3 -0.28 16.80 -7.15
CA GLY A 3 -0.05 15.89 -6.05
C GLY A 3 -0.08 14.46 -6.51
N ARG A 4 1.05 14.05 -7.11
CA ARG A 4 1.38 12.66 -7.44
C ARG A 4 0.74 11.73 -6.41
N ILE A 5 0.03 10.71 -6.90
CA ILE A 5 -0.69 9.76 -6.04
C ILE A 5 0.21 9.30 -4.88
N PRO A 6 -0.22 9.49 -3.62
CA PRO A 6 0.54 9.10 -2.44
C PRO A 6 1.05 7.66 -2.53
N MET A 7 2.17 7.40 -1.86
CA MET A 7 2.81 6.09 -1.94
C MET A 7 1.91 4.98 -1.36
N ARG A 8 1.18 5.29 -0.29
CA ARG A 8 0.22 4.41 0.38
C ARG A 8 -1.18 4.98 0.21
N VAL A 9 -2.04 4.20 -0.40
CA VAL A 9 -3.46 4.49 -0.59
C VAL A 9 -4.23 3.21 -0.29
N GLU A 10 -5.45 3.36 0.21
CA GLU A 10 -6.29 2.22 0.57
C GLU A 10 -6.53 1.30 -0.62
N ALA A 11 -6.78 0.01 -0.35
CA ALA A 11 -7.02 -0.97 -1.40
C ALA A 11 -8.19 -0.58 -2.32
N VAL A 12 -9.24 0.03 -1.76
CA VAL A 12 -10.39 0.53 -2.54
C VAL A 12 -9.97 1.60 -3.55
N THR A 13 -9.11 2.55 -3.14
CA THR A 13 -8.58 3.59 -4.01
C THR A 13 -7.71 3.00 -5.11
N LYS A 14 -6.87 2.00 -4.78
CA LYS A 14 -6.05 1.31 -5.78
C LYS A 14 -6.91 0.64 -6.84
N LYS A 15 -7.98 -0.04 -6.43
CA LYS A 15 -8.92 -0.70 -7.33
C LYS A 15 -9.61 0.31 -8.25
N GLY A 16 -10.14 1.41 -7.69
CA GLY A 16 -10.77 2.46 -8.48
C GLY A 16 -9.82 3.10 -9.51
N LEU A 17 -8.56 3.34 -9.14
CA LEU A 17 -7.56 3.83 -10.09
C LEU A 17 -7.26 2.85 -11.23
N MET A 18 -7.27 1.55 -10.95
CA MET A 18 -7.10 0.52 -11.97
C MET A 18 -8.29 0.49 -12.92
N GLU A 19 -9.51 0.56 -12.38
CA GLU A 19 -10.75 0.57 -13.17
C GLU A 19 -10.82 1.80 -14.09
N LEU A 20 -10.43 2.99 -13.59
CA LEU A 20 -10.36 4.21 -14.41
C LEU A 20 -9.37 4.09 -15.57
N VAL A 21 -8.22 3.44 -15.36
CA VAL A 21 -7.27 3.18 -16.45
C VAL A 21 -7.86 2.20 -17.46
N GLU A 22 -8.55 1.17 -17.00
CA GLU A 22 -9.18 0.18 -17.88
C GLU A 22 -10.32 0.79 -18.71
N GLU A 23 -11.15 1.64 -18.10
CA GLU A 23 -12.20 2.40 -18.79
C GLU A 23 -11.63 3.38 -19.82
N ALA A 24 -10.55 4.09 -19.49
CA ALA A 24 -9.88 4.97 -20.43
C ALA A 24 -9.32 4.19 -21.64
N VAL A 25 -8.72 3.02 -21.40
CA VAL A 25 -8.24 2.14 -22.46
C VAL A 25 -9.39 1.62 -23.32
N ALA A 26 -10.49 1.20 -22.71
CA ALA A 26 -11.71 0.82 -23.43
C ALA A 26 -12.27 1.97 -24.28
N SER A 27 -12.05 3.21 -23.84
CA SER A 27 -12.40 4.44 -24.57
C SER A 27 -11.36 4.87 -25.62
N GLY A 28 -10.36 4.03 -25.91
CA GLY A 28 -9.36 4.26 -26.96
C GLY A 28 -8.08 4.96 -26.51
N TRP A 29 -7.91 5.24 -25.22
CA TRP A 29 -6.67 5.83 -24.72
C TRP A 29 -5.56 4.79 -24.62
N SER A 30 -4.31 5.22 -24.78
CA SER A 30 -3.20 4.37 -24.37
C SER A 30 -3.13 4.29 -22.84
N ALA A 31 -2.76 3.12 -22.30
CA ALA A 31 -2.59 2.95 -20.85
C ALA A 31 -1.55 3.94 -20.29
N ALA A 32 -0.52 4.29 -21.07
CA ALA A 32 0.48 5.28 -20.69
C ALA A 32 -0.11 6.69 -20.55
N ALA A 33 -0.96 7.11 -21.50
CA ALA A 33 -1.63 8.40 -21.44
C ALA A 33 -2.60 8.48 -20.25
N ALA A 34 -3.40 7.43 -20.02
CA ALA A 34 -4.30 7.35 -18.87
C ALA A 34 -3.53 7.41 -17.53
N CYS A 35 -2.43 6.66 -17.41
CA CYS A 35 -1.55 6.71 -16.24
C CYS A 35 -0.95 8.10 -16.01
N SER A 36 -0.51 8.75 -17.09
CA SER A 36 0.06 10.11 -17.02
C SER A 36 -0.96 11.12 -16.54
N TYR A 37 -2.20 11.04 -17.05
CA TYR A 37 -3.30 11.92 -16.65
C TYR A 37 -3.66 11.75 -15.17
N LEU A 38 -3.68 10.52 -14.67
CA LEU A 38 -3.94 10.22 -13.26
C LEU A 38 -2.73 10.45 -12.33
N GLU A 39 -1.59 10.91 -12.86
CA GLU A 39 -0.31 10.98 -12.14
C GLU A 39 0.07 9.64 -11.46
N LEU A 40 -0.33 8.51 -12.07
CA LEU A 40 -0.07 7.15 -11.62
C LEU A 40 1.16 6.57 -12.34
N PRO A 41 2.25 6.22 -11.64
CA PRO A 41 3.38 5.57 -12.28
C PRO A 41 2.99 4.19 -12.87
N PRO A 42 3.28 3.88 -14.15
CA PRO A 42 2.87 2.62 -14.79
C PRO A 42 3.38 1.37 -14.06
N ARG A 43 4.56 1.46 -13.42
CA ARG A 43 5.11 0.36 -12.60
C ARG A 43 4.22 0.01 -11.41
N ARG A 44 3.52 0.99 -10.83
CA ARG A 44 2.61 0.79 -9.70
C ARG A 44 1.34 0.07 -10.14
N LEU A 45 0.76 0.50 -11.26
CA LEU A 45 -0.35 -0.20 -11.92
C LEU A 45 0.01 -1.67 -12.18
N GLN A 46 1.16 -1.93 -12.82
CA GLN A 46 1.59 -3.30 -13.12
C GLN A 46 1.80 -4.14 -11.85
N ARG A 47 2.34 -3.55 -10.77
CA ARG A 47 2.52 -4.24 -9.49
C ARG A 47 1.17 -4.64 -8.88
N TRP A 48 0.18 -3.74 -8.90
CA TRP A 48 -1.15 -4.03 -8.37
C TRP A 48 -1.86 -5.11 -9.17
N ARG A 49 -1.76 -5.08 -10.51
CA ARG A 49 -2.26 -6.16 -11.38
C ARG A 49 -1.66 -7.51 -11.03
N ARG A 50 -0.33 -7.57 -10.86
CA ARG A 50 0.36 -8.82 -10.46
C ARG A 50 -0.14 -9.33 -9.11
N ARG A 51 -0.29 -8.46 -8.11
CA ARG A 51 -0.80 -8.85 -6.79
C ARG A 51 -2.22 -9.40 -6.87
N LEU A 52 -3.11 -8.75 -7.62
CA LEU A 52 -4.47 -9.24 -7.85
C LEU A 52 -4.46 -10.61 -8.55
N SER A 53 -3.66 -10.79 -9.61
CA SER A 53 -3.58 -12.08 -10.30
C SER A 53 -2.99 -13.20 -9.44
N SER A 54 -2.18 -12.86 -8.45
CA SER A 54 -1.59 -13.82 -7.50
C SER A 54 -2.43 -14.05 -6.25
N GLY A 55 -3.55 -13.33 -6.09
CA GLY A 55 -4.40 -13.44 -4.89
C GLY A 55 -3.88 -12.69 -3.65
N ASP A 56 -2.80 -11.90 -3.77
CA ASP A 56 -2.13 -11.19 -2.67
C ASP A 56 -2.89 -9.94 -2.16
N GLY A 57 -4.03 -9.63 -2.77
CA GLY A 57 -4.81 -8.42 -2.49
C GLY A 57 -4.07 -7.11 -2.78
N LEU A 58 -4.73 -5.99 -2.46
CA LEU A 58 -4.18 -4.64 -2.69
C LEU A 58 -3.82 -3.89 -1.41
N GLU A 59 -4.12 -4.46 -0.25
CA GLU A 59 -3.80 -3.87 1.04
C GLU A 59 -2.30 -3.62 1.17
N ASP A 60 -1.96 -2.48 1.76
CA ASP A 60 -0.58 -2.23 2.17
C ASP A 60 -0.28 -3.12 3.37
N ARG A 61 0.70 -4.00 3.22
CA ARG A 61 1.17 -4.80 4.35
C ARG A 61 1.76 -3.86 5.38
N THR A 62 1.38 -4.04 6.64
CA THR A 62 2.06 -3.42 7.77
C THR A 62 3.57 -3.63 7.59
N PRO A 63 4.42 -2.60 7.75
CA PRO A 63 5.86 -2.81 7.80
C PRO A 63 6.11 -3.94 8.80
N GLY A 64 6.81 -5.00 8.36
CA GLY A 64 7.13 -6.11 9.25
C GLY A 64 7.73 -5.52 10.51
N GLY A 65 7.00 -5.62 11.63
CA GLY A 65 7.49 -5.14 12.91
C GLY A 65 8.76 -5.91 13.19
N ASN A 66 9.91 -5.23 13.14
CA ASN A 66 11.03 -5.68 13.94
C ASN A 66 10.67 -5.30 15.38
N PRO A 67 10.37 -6.24 16.29
CA PRO A 67 10.26 -5.92 17.71
C PRO A 67 11.68 -5.65 18.23
N GLY A 68 12.27 -4.51 17.86
CA GLY A 68 13.71 -4.32 18.03
C GLY A 68 14.23 -2.89 17.94
N SER A 69 13.41 -1.85 18.00
CA SER A 69 13.92 -0.46 18.04
C SER A 69 13.36 0.43 19.15
N TRP A 70 12.78 -0.14 20.20
CA TRP A 70 12.71 0.57 21.49
C TRP A 70 12.86 -0.41 22.65
N ALA A 71 14.12 -0.65 23.04
CA ALA A 71 14.45 -1.35 24.26
C ALA A 71 14.10 -0.46 25.47
N HIS A 72 13.02 -0.80 26.18
CA HIS A 72 12.87 -0.36 27.57
C HIS A 72 13.48 -1.41 28.50
N PRO A 73 14.39 -1.03 29.43
CA PRO A 73 14.99 -1.96 30.36
C PRO A 73 13.96 -2.52 31.36
N ARG A 74 14.09 -3.82 31.62
CA ARG A 74 13.32 -4.59 32.61
C ARG A 74 13.38 -3.91 33.97
N ARG A 75 12.24 -3.42 34.45
CA ARG A 75 12.10 -2.93 35.83
C ARG A 75 11.77 -4.08 36.77
N GLY A 76 12.78 -4.46 37.55
CA GLY A 76 12.65 -4.74 38.99
C GLY A 76 11.75 -5.88 39.43
N ARG A 77 12.36 -7.05 39.62
CA ARG A 77 11.97 -8.02 40.65
C ARG A 77 12.08 -7.33 42.03
N ARG A 78 11.00 -7.31 42.82
CA ARG A 78 10.97 -7.15 44.29
C ARG A 78 9.90 -8.12 44.78
N ASP A 79 10.31 -9.26 45.33
CA ASP A 79 10.50 -9.53 46.77
C ASP A 79 9.18 -9.75 47.51
N ARG A 80 8.90 -11.05 47.72
CA ARG A 80 8.66 -11.72 49.01
C ARG A 80 8.12 -10.88 50.19
N GLY A 81 6.92 -11.26 50.65
CA GLY A 81 6.36 -11.02 52.00
C GLY A 81 4.93 -11.58 52.02
N GLY A 82 4.64 -12.68 52.73
CA GLY A 82 4.23 -12.69 54.15
C GLY A 82 2.72 -12.40 54.20
N VAL A 83 1.83 -13.28 54.64
CA VAL A 83 1.82 -14.31 55.70
C VAL A 83 0.83 -15.42 55.34
#